data_AF-A0ABD5UDI8-F1
#
_entry.id   AF-A0ABD5UDI8-F1
#
_cell.length_a   1.000
_cell.length_b   1.000
_cell.length_c   1.000
_cell.angle_alpha   90.00
_cell.angle_beta   90.00
_cell.angle_gamma   90.00
#
_symmetry.space_group_name_H-M   'P 1'
#
loop_
_entity.id
_entity.type
_entity.pdbx_description
1 polymer ?
#
loop_
_entity_poly.entity_id
_entity_poly.type
_entity_poly.pdbx_seq_one_letter_code
_entity_poly.pdbx_strand_id
1 'polypeptide(L)'
;MPTLGAFADGSGEGDAYHRVVVDRGDPLVRWRFVCPNGHVDWDPTNNHIWCAACAQLHGVEPEYWELFDKKTGETVPWAAVDLR
;
A
#
# COMPACT_ATOMS: atom_id res chain seq x y z
N MET A 1 -3.30 -40.42 29.61
CA MET A 1 -2.47 -39.32 30.15
C MET A 1 -1.10 -39.39 29.48
N PRO A 2 -0.54 -38.31 28.89
CA PRO A 2 -1.09 -37.33 27.98
C PRO A 2 -0.38 -37.39 26.59
N THR A 3 -1.10 -37.26 25.48
CA THR A 3 -0.48 -36.86 24.21
C THR A 3 -0.83 -35.39 24.04
N LEU A 4 0.18 -34.53 24.21
CA LEU A 4 0.09 -33.11 23.97
C LEU A 4 -0.42 -32.88 22.54
N GLY A 5 -1.64 -32.37 22.43
CA GLY A 5 -2.13 -31.77 21.21
C GLY A 5 -1.29 -30.53 20.92
N ALA A 6 -0.70 -30.49 19.73
CA ALA A 6 -0.03 -29.32 19.22
C ALA A 6 -0.99 -28.12 19.25
N PHE A 7 -0.74 -27.19 20.18
CA PHE A 7 -1.22 -25.83 20.02
C PHE A 7 -0.43 -25.27 18.84
N ALA A 8 -1.07 -25.23 17.67
CA ALA A 8 -0.60 -24.38 16.61
C ALA A 8 -0.75 -22.95 17.13
N ASP A 9 0.32 -22.40 17.72
CA ASP A 9 0.55 -20.95 17.73
C ASP A 9 0.71 -20.58 16.26
N GLY A 10 -0.44 -20.38 15.60
CA GLY A 10 -0.52 -19.82 14.27
C GLY A 10 0.07 -18.42 14.31
N SER A 11 1.39 -18.34 14.34
CA SER A 11 2.16 -17.22 13.84
C SER A 11 1.90 -17.22 12.34
N GLY A 12 0.73 -16.71 11.95
CA GLY A 12 0.32 -16.67 10.57
C GLY A 12 1.37 -15.89 9.79
N GLU A 13 2.01 -16.57 8.84
CA GLU A 13 2.84 -15.98 7.79
C GLU A 13 2.05 -14.99 6.89
N GLY A 14 0.81 -14.63 7.28
CA GLY A 14 -0.09 -13.71 6.59
C GLY A 14 0.18 -12.22 6.82
N ASP A 15 1.04 -11.85 7.77
CA ASP A 15 1.36 -10.44 8.08
C ASP A 15 2.73 -9.99 7.54
N ALA A 16 3.39 -10.80 6.72
CA ALA A 16 4.50 -10.32 5.91
C ALA A 16 3.92 -9.41 4.82
N TYR A 17 3.73 -8.11 5.14
CA TYR A 17 3.37 -7.08 4.17
C TYR A 17 4.11 -7.34 2.86
N HIS A 18 3.37 -7.78 1.83
CA HIS A 18 3.99 -8.18 0.58
C HIS A 18 4.72 -6.95 0.05
N ARG A 19 6.06 -6.98 -0.02
CA ARG A 19 6.82 -5.84 -0.54
C ARG A 19 6.40 -5.64 -1.99
N VAL A 20 5.78 -4.49 -2.26
CA VAL A 20 5.25 -4.20 -3.59
C VAL A 20 6.23 -3.32 -4.33
N VAL A 21 6.79 -3.86 -5.40
CA VAL A 21 7.64 -3.09 -6.31
C VAL A 21 6.75 -2.24 -7.20
N VAL A 22 6.90 -0.92 -7.12
CA VAL A 22 6.16 0.06 -7.89
C VAL A 22 7.12 0.74 -8.86
N ASP A 23 7.13 0.26 -10.10
CA ASP A 23 7.82 0.89 -11.22
C ASP A 23 6.93 1.96 -11.86
N ARG A 24 7.29 3.24 -11.73
CA ARG A 24 6.50 4.37 -12.29
C ARG A 24 6.72 4.58 -13.79
N GLY A 25 7.72 3.92 -14.38
CA GLY A 25 7.97 3.91 -15.82
C GLY A 25 6.98 3.02 -16.57
N ASP A 26 6.48 1.98 -15.90
CA ASP A 26 5.47 1.10 -16.45
C ASP A 26 4.06 1.74 -16.38
N PRO A 27 3.38 1.93 -17.52
CA PRO A 27 2.07 2.55 -17.55
C PRO A 27 1.02 1.73 -16.79
N LEU A 28 1.09 0.39 -16.79
CA LEU A 28 0.11 -0.45 -16.09
C LEU A 28 0.23 -0.29 -14.57
N VAL A 29 1.47 -0.23 -14.07
CA VAL A 29 1.75 0.02 -12.66
C VAL A 29 1.27 1.40 -12.24
N ARG A 30 1.48 2.43 -13.07
CA ARG A 30 0.99 3.80 -12.81
C ARG A 30 -0.52 3.87 -12.60
N TRP A 31 -1.31 3.12 -13.35
CA TRP A 31 -2.78 3.10 -13.20
C TRP A 31 -3.27 2.17 -12.09
N ARG A 32 -2.42 1.24 -11.65
CA ARG A 32 -2.73 0.23 -10.63
C ARG A 32 -2.60 0.79 -9.22
N PHE A 33 -1.52 1.49 -8.92
CA PHE A 33 -1.27 2.07 -7.60
C PHE A 33 -1.78 3.52 -7.57
N VAL A 34 -2.79 3.76 -6.74
CA VAL A 34 -3.45 5.06 -6.63
C VAL A 34 -3.47 5.52 -5.17
N CYS A 35 -3.72 6.80 -4.94
CA CYS A 35 -3.97 7.26 -3.58
C CYS A 35 -5.27 6.61 -3.03
N PRO A 36 -5.53 6.68 -1.71
CA PRO A 36 -6.73 6.11 -1.11
C PRO A 36 -8.04 6.65 -1.70
N ASN A 37 -8.02 7.86 -2.25
CA ASN A 37 -9.15 8.47 -2.96
C ASN A 37 -9.27 8.03 -4.44
N GLY A 38 -8.35 7.21 -4.95
CA GLY A 38 -8.38 6.65 -6.29
C GLY A 38 -7.66 7.46 -7.37
N HIS A 39 -6.92 8.50 -7.00
CA HIS A 39 -6.15 9.32 -7.95
C HIS A 39 -4.78 8.69 -8.26
N VAL A 40 -4.39 8.71 -9.53
CA VAL A 40 -3.06 8.25 -10.00
C VAL A 40 -1.97 9.31 -9.83
N ASP A 41 -2.36 10.56 -9.61
CA ASP A 41 -1.45 11.70 -9.54
C ASP A 41 -0.99 11.92 -8.10
N TRP A 42 -0.17 10.97 -7.64
CA TRP A 42 0.53 11.03 -6.36
C TRP A 42 2.04 11.06 -6.59
N ASP A 43 2.78 11.63 -5.65
CA ASP A 43 4.22 11.76 -5.66
C ASP A 43 4.80 11.25 -4.34
N PRO A 44 5.88 10.45 -4.39
CA PRO A 44 6.51 9.92 -3.19
C PRO A 44 7.30 11.00 -2.45
N THR A 45 6.98 11.19 -1.18
CA THR A 45 7.76 11.99 -0.24
C THR A 45 8.63 11.05 0.63
N ASN A 46 9.51 11.64 1.45
CA ASN A 46 10.51 10.91 2.25
C ASN A 46 9.91 9.76 3.10
N ASN A 47 8.68 9.90 3.61
CA ASN A 47 8.02 8.90 4.48
C ASN A 47 6.55 8.61 4.13
N HIS A 48 5.97 9.30 3.15
CA HIS A 48 4.55 9.22 2.80
C HIS A 48 4.38 9.54 1.31
N ILE A 49 3.19 9.31 0.75
CA ILE A 49 2.81 9.80 -0.57
C ILE A 49 2.04 11.10 -0.46
N TRP A 50 2.20 11.97 -1.44
CA TRP A 50 1.47 13.21 -1.55
C TRP A 50 0.65 13.22 -2.84
N CYS A 51 -0.65 13.42 -2.78
CA CYS A 51 -1.52 13.47 -3.95
C CYS A 51 -1.82 14.89 -4.39
N ALA A 52 -1.38 15.25 -5.60
CA ALA A 52 -1.60 16.59 -6.17
C ALA A 52 -3.09 16.89 -6.39
N ALA A 53 -3.86 15.89 -6.81
CA ALA A 53 -5.30 16.01 -6.98
C ALA A 53 -6.03 16.23 -5.64
N CYS A 54 -5.61 15.52 -4.58
CA CYS A 54 -6.16 15.75 -3.24
C CYS A 54 -5.78 17.11 -2.67
N ALA A 55 -4.59 17.63 -3.00
CA ALA A 55 -4.15 18.93 -2.54
C ALA A 55 -4.97 20.09 -3.15
N GLN A 56 -5.61 19.84 -4.30
CA GLN A 56 -6.53 20.80 -4.93
C GLN A 56 -7.94 20.74 -4.34
N LEU A 57 -8.27 19.71 -3.56
CA LEU A 57 -9.58 19.53 -2.94
C LEU A 57 -9.63 20.21 -1.57
N HIS A 58 -10.66 21.01 -1.32
CA HIS A 58 -10.87 21.64 -0.02
C HIS A 58 -11.37 20.62 1.01
N GLY A 59 -10.65 20.50 2.14
CA GLY A 59 -11.03 19.62 3.25
C GLY A 59 -10.56 18.17 3.12
N VAL A 60 -9.64 17.88 2.18
CA VAL A 60 -9.01 16.56 2.04
C VAL A 60 -7.53 16.69 2.37
N GLU A 61 -7.01 15.76 3.17
CA GLU A 61 -5.57 15.66 3.42
C GLU A 61 -4.88 15.06 2.19
N PRO A 62 -3.89 15.74 1.58
CA PRO A 62 -3.20 15.21 0.42
C PRO A 62 -2.10 14.20 0.76
N GLU A 63 -1.73 14.08 2.03
CA GLU A 63 -0.68 13.20 2.52
C GLU A 63 -1.28 11.86 2.96
N TYR A 64 -0.71 10.75 2.47
CA TYR A 64 -1.13 9.40 2.84
C TYR A 64 0.08 8.51 3.11
N TRP A 65 -0.05 7.56 4.03
CA TRP A 65 0.99 6.59 4.34
C TRP A 65 0.75 5.23 3.69
N GLU A 66 -0.21 5.16 2.78
CA GLU A 66 -0.62 3.94 2.10
C GLU A 66 -1.02 4.24 0.65
N LEU A 67 -0.79 3.25 -0.22
CA LEU A 67 -1.25 3.22 -1.60
C LEU A 67 -2.40 2.24 -1.71
N PHE A 68 -3.42 2.58 -2.49
CA PHE A 68 -4.48 1.67 -2.85
C PHE A 68 -4.09 0.89 -4.11
N ASP A 69 -4.08 -0.44 -4.02
CA ASP A 69 -3.88 -1.32 -5.16
C ASP A 69 -5.20 -1.62 -5.84
N LYS A 70 -5.44 -1.06 -7.03
CA LYS A 70 -6.68 -1.32 -7.78
C LYS A 70 -6.85 -2.78 -8.23
N LYS A 71 -5.77 -3.56 -8.29
CA LYS A 71 -5.83 -4.95 -8.77
C LYS A 71 -6.35 -5.88 -7.68
N THR A 72 -5.85 -5.78 -6.45
CA THR A 72 -6.32 -6.58 -5.32
C THR A 72 -7.46 -5.92 -4.56
N GLY A 73 -7.59 -4.59 -4.66
CA GLY A 73 -8.54 -3.80 -3.88
C GLY A 73 -8.08 -3.58 -2.43
N GLU A 74 -6.80 -3.79 -2.15
CA GLU A 74 -6.21 -3.67 -0.82
C GLU A 74 -5.34 -2.42 -0.72
N THR A 75 -5.15 -1.91 0.51
CA THR A 75 -4.19 -0.85 0.76
C THR A 75 -2.84 -1.43 1.16
N VAL A 76 -1.79 -0.89 0.53
CA VAL A 76 -0.40 -1.26 0.74
C VAL A 76 0.25 -0.12 1.51
N PRO A 77 0.80 -0.37 2.71
CA PRO A 77 1.52 0.66 3.45
C PRO A 77 2.76 1.11 2.67
N TRP A 78 3.04 2.41 2.66
CA TRP A 78 4.17 3.01 1.96
C TRP A 78 5.52 2.40 2.39
N ALA A 79 5.63 1.99 3.66
CA ALA A 79 6.80 1.30 4.18
C ALA A 79 7.10 -0.05 3.49
N ALA A 80 6.09 -0.68 2.88
CA ALA A 80 6.24 -1.91 2.11
C ALA A 80 6.45 -1.66 0.60
N VAL A 81 6.42 -0.41 0.15
CA VAL A 81 6.56 -0.04 -1.26
C VAL A 81 8.04 0.15 -1.59
N ASP A 82 8.49 -0.51 -2.66
CA ASP A 82 9.82 -0.38 -3.23
C ASP A 82 9.69 0.33 -4.58
N LEU A 83 10.08 1.61 -4.64
CA LEU A 83 10.10 2.36 -5.90
C LEU A 83 11.32 1.96 -6.73
N ARG A 84 11.09 1.57 -7.98
CA ARG A 84 12.14 1.17 -8.92
C ARG A 84 12.27 2.13 -10.10
#